data_AF-A0A0F5FLC7-F1
#
_entry.id   AF-A0A0F5FLC7-F1
#
_cell.length_a   1.000
_cell.length_b   1.000
_cell.length_c   1.000
_cell.angle_alpha   90.00
_cell.angle_beta   90.00
_cell.angle_gamma   90.00
#
_symmetry.space_group_name_H-M   'P 1'
#
loop_
_entity.id
_entity.type
_entity.pdbx_description
1 polymer ?
#
loop_
_entity_poly.entity_id
_entity_poly.type
_entity_poly.pdbx_seq_one_letter_code
_entity_poly.pdbx_strand_id
1 'polypeptide(L)' 'MVNSKIDFAKLSALDYVIGVILTVVATAVVTALEMATNIALPSILASAAGAAIGIAAWFTYLLKRKADHAR' A
#
# COMPACT_ATOMS: atom_id res chain seq x y z
N MET A 1 -12.44 19.54 -4.77
CA MET A 1 -11.35 18.58 -4.49
C MET A 1 -10.38 19.26 -3.55
N VAL A 2 -10.32 18.84 -2.28
CA VAL A 2 -9.30 19.35 -1.35
C VAL A 2 -7.96 18.95 -1.94
N ASN A 3 -7.16 19.95 -2.30
CA ASN A 3 -5.80 19.83 -2.80
C ASN A 3 -4.88 19.37 -1.65
N SER A 4 -5.13 18.16 -1.13
CA SER A 4 -4.27 17.48 -0.17
C SER A 4 -3.02 17.02 -0.90
N LYS A 5 -2.15 17.98 -1.24
CA LYS A 5 -0.78 17.68 -1.66
C LYS A 5 -0.16 16.85 -0.53
N ILE A 6 0.09 15.57 -0.82
CA ILE A 6 0.86 14.72 0.06
C ILE A 6 2.30 15.21 -0.08
N ASP A 7 2.77 15.94 0.93
CA ASP A 7 4.18 16.33 1.04
C ASP A 7 4.97 15.07 1.40
N PHE A 8 5.43 14.33 0.40
CA PHE A 8 6.27 13.15 0.62
C PHE A 8 7.58 13.50 1.36
N ALA A 9 8.05 14.75 1.21
CA ALA A 9 9.22 15.28 1.92
C ALA A 9 9.02 15.47 3.44
N LYS A 10 7.77 15.45 3.94
CA LYS A 10 7.45 15.57 5.37
C LYS A 10 7.05 14.24 6.02
N LEU A 11 7.12 13.14 5.28
CA LEU A 11 6.84 11.82 5.83
C LEU A 11 7.91 11.43 6.84
N SER A 12 7.48 11.00 8.02
CA SER A 12 8.40 10.46 9.02
C SER A 12 8.95 9.10 8.56
N ALA A 13 10.12 8.70 9.05
CA ALA A 13 10.67 7.37 8.80
C ALA A 13 9.67 6.25 9.14
N LEU A 14 8.84 6.45 10.16
CA LEU A 14 7.76 5.51 10.52
C LEU A 14 6.69 5.38 9.42
N ASP A 15 6.35 6.46 8.71
CA ASP A 15 5.37 6.40 7.62
C ASP A 15 5.89 5.55 6.45
N TYR A 16 7.18 5.64 6.16
CA TYR A 16 7.83 4.80 5.15
C TYR A 16 7.84 3.32 5.57
N VAL A 17 8.17 3.03 6.83
CA VAL A 17 8.14 1.65 7.35
C VAL A 17 6.74 1.05 7.22
N ILE A 18 5.69 1.83 7.53
CA ILE A 18 4.30 1.38 7.37
C ILE A 18 3.97 1.13 5.90
N GLY A 19 4.42 2.00 5.00
CA GLY A 19 4.29 1.78 3.55
C GLY A 19 4.88 0.45 3.11
N VAL A 20 6.10 0.13 3.56
CA VAL A 20 6.79 -1.14 3.26
C VAL A 20 6.06 -2.35 3.83
N ILE A 21 5.58 -2.26 5.07
CA ILE A 21 4.80 -3.36 5.69
C ILE A 21 3.52 -3.62 4.88
N LEU A 22 2.82 -2.56 4.46
CA LEU A 22 1.60 -2.69 3.67
C LEU A 22 1.86 -3.34 2.29
N THR A 23 2.96 -2.99 1.61
CA THR A 23 3.33 -3.66 0.35
C THR A 23 3.71 -5.12 0.53
N VAL A 24 4.45 -5.46 1.60
CA VAL A 24 4.79 -6.86 1.89
C VAL A 24 3.54 -7.68 2.19
N VAL A 25 2.64 -7.15 3.02
CA VAL A 25 1.37 -7.81 3.35
C VAL A 25 0.49 -7.96 2.10
N ALA A 26 0.36 -6.91 1.28
CA ALA A 26 -0.42 -6.98 0.05
C ALA A 26 0.12 -8.03 -0.92
N THR A 27 1.44 -8.11 -1.07
CA THR A 27 2.10 -9.13 -1.91
C THR A 27 1.82 -10.53 -1.37
N ALA A 28 1.95 -10.73 -0.06
CA ALA A 28 1.64 -12.02 0.58
C ALA A 28 0.16 -12.42 0.39
N VAL A 29 -0.77 -11.47 0.43
CA VAL A 29 -2.19 -11.71 0.16
C VAL A 29 -2.41 -12.13 -1.30
N VAL A 30 -1.75 -11.47 -2.26
CA VAL A 30 -1.84 -11.85 -3.68
C VAL A 30 -1.29 -13.25 -3.90
N THR A 31 -0.13 -13.58 -3.33
CA THR A 31 0.46 -14.92 -3.40
C THR A 31 -0.44 -15.98 -2.75
N ALA A 32 -1.05 -15.68 -1.61
CA ALA A 32 -2.01 -16.57 -0.97
C ALA A 32 -3.25 -16.79 -1.84
N LEU A 33 -3.71 -15.75 -2.54
CA LEU A 33 -4.86 -15.84 -3.45
C LEU A 33 -4.53 -16.66 -4.72
N GLU A 34 -3.33 -16.54 -5.26
CA GLU A 34 -2.83 -17.39 -6.36
C GLU A 34 -2.85 -18.87 -5.97
N MET A 35 -2.31 -19.17 -4.77
CA MET A 35 -2.30 -20.53 -4.21
C MET A 35 -3.72 -21.07 -3.99
N ALA A 36 -4.64 -20.23 -3.51
CA ALA A 36 -6.02 -20.62 -3.24
C ALA A 36 -6.86 -20.82 -4.50
N THR A 37 -6.60 -20.05 -5.55
CA THR A 37 -7.38 -20.10 -6.81
C THR A 37 -6.79 -21.07 -7.84
N ASN A 38 -5.59 -21.62 -7.61
CA ASN A 38 -4.85 -22.45 -8.56
C ASN A 38 -4.58 -21.73 -9.90
N ILE A 39 -4.63 -20.40 -9.90
CA ILE A 39 -4.35 -19.58 -11.07
C ILE A 39 -2.88 -19.19 -11.01
N ALA A 40 -2.09 -19.71 -11.96
CA ALA A 40 -0.71 -19.29 -12.15
C ALA A 40 -0.70 -17.91 -12.81
N LEU A 41 -0.77 -16.85 -12.01
CA LEU A 41 -0.49 -15.52 -12.51
C LEU A 41 1.02 -15.38 -12.78
N PRO A 42 1.41 -14.78 -13.92
CA PRO A 42 2.79 -14.39 -14.15
C PRO A 42 3.33 -13.58 -12.97
N SER A 43 4.51 -13.94 -12.48
CA SER A 43 5.14 -13.33 -11.30
C SER A 43 5.25 -11.80 -11.38
N ILE A 44 5.36 -11.26 -12.59
CA ILE A 44 5.37 -9.82 -12.87
C ILE A 44 4.02 -9.18 -12.55
N LEU A 45 2.91 -9.83 -12.93
CA LEU A 45 1.55 -9.35 -12.66
C LEU A 45 1.20 -9.48 -11.17
N ALA A 46 1.61 -10.58 -10.54
CA ALA A 46 1.49 -10.78 -9.10
C ALA A 46 2.17 -9.65 -8.31
N SER A 47 3.42 -9.37 -8.68
CA SER A 47 4.25 -8.33 -8.04
C SER A 47 3.70 -6.92 -8.32
N ALA A 48 3.25 -6.66 -9.55
CA ALA A 48 2.63 -5.39 -9.90
C ALA A 48 1.31 -5.16 -9.15
N ALA A 49 0.48 -6.21 -9.01
CA ALA A 49 -0.77 -6.15 -8.27
C ALA A 49 -0.50 -5.92 -6.77
N GLY A 50 0.42 -6.68 -6.16
CA GLY A 50 0.82 -6.52 -4.77
C GLY A 50 1.39 -5.12 -4.48
N ALA A 51 2.25 -4.62 -5.36
CA ALA A 51 2.81 -3.27 -5.26
C ALA A 51 1.74 -2.18 -5.40
N ALA A 52 0.84 -2.29 -6.38
CA ALA A 52 -0.24 -1.34 -6.57
C ALA A 52 -1.20 -1.28 -5.37
N ILE A 53 -1.59 -2.46 -4.84
CA ILE A 53 -2.44 -2.57 -3.65
C ILE A 53 -1.74 -1.99 -2.43
N GLY A 54 -0.45 -2.30 -2.23
CA GLY A 54 0.33 -1.77 -1.10
C GLY A 54 0.49 -0.25 -1.14
N ILE A 55 0.75 0.33 -2.32
CA ILE A 55 0.82 1.79 -2.49
C ILE A 55 -0.55 2.43 -2.26
N ALA A 56 -1.64 1.86 -2.77
CA ALA A 56 -2.99 2.37 -2.54
C ALA A 56 -3.38 2.33 -1.04
N ALA A 57 -3.04 1.24 -0.34
CA ALA A 57 -3.25 1.09 1.10
C ALA A 57 -2.44 2.13 1.88
N TRP A 58 -1.19 2.38 1.46
CA TRP A 58 -0.34 3.39 2.09
C TRP A 58 -0.87 4.81 1.89
N PHE A 59 -1.31 5.16 0.69
CA PHE A 59 -1.98 6.45 0.43
C PHE A 59 -3.23 6.63 1.30
N THR A 60 -4.04 5.59 1.44
CA THR A 60 -5.25 5.62 2.29
C THR A 60 -4.87 5.82 3.76
N TYR A 61 -3.82 5.15 4.23
CA TYR A 61 -3.27 5.33 5.57
C TYR A 61 -2.82 6.78 5.81
N LEU A 62 -2.07 7.37 4.87
CA LEU A 62 -1.57 8.75 4.98
C LEU A 62 -2.71 9.79 4.99
N LEU A 63 -3.73 9.60 4.16
CA LEU A 63 -4.91 10.47 4.14
C LEU A 63 -5.67 10.42 5.48
N LYS A 64 -5.83 9.21 6.04
CA LYS A 64 -6.49 9.02 7.33
C LYS A 64 -5.68 9.62 8.48
N ARG A 65 -4.36 9.44 8.47
CA ARG A 65 -3.46 10.02 9.49
C ARG A 65 -3.50 11.55 9.50
N LYS A 66 -3.56 12.19 8.33
CA LYS A 66 -3.76 13.65 8.23
C LYS A 66 -5.12 14.09 8.76
N ALA A 67 -6.18 13.31 8.55
CA ALA A 67 -7.51 13.63 9.06
C ALA A 67 -7.58 13.53 10.60
N ASP A 68 -6.91 12.54 11.19
CA ASP A 68 -6.87 12.38 12.65
C ASP A 68 -6.02 13.45 13.35
N HIS A 69 -4.93 13.93 12.73
CA HIS A 69 -4.10 15.03 13.25
C HIS A 69 -4.75 16.43 13.14
N ALA A 70 -5.88 16.56 12.44
CA ALA A 70 -6.62 17.81 12.29
C ALA A 70 -7.75 17.99 13.32
N ARG A 71 -7.93 17.03 14.23
CA ARG A 71 -8.88 17.05 15.36
C ARG A 71 -8.14 17.32 16.67
#